data_AF-A0AAU9JS70-F1
#
_entry.id   AF-A0AAU9JS70-F1
#
_cell.length_a   1.000
_cell.length_b   1.000
_cell.length_c   1.000
_cell.angle_alpha   90.00
_cell.angle_beta   90.00
_cell.angle_gamma   90.00
#
_symmetry.space_group_name_H-M   'P 1'
#
loop_
_entity.id
_entity.type
_entity.pdbx_description
1 polymer ?
#
loop_
_entity_poly.entity_id
_entity_poly.type
_entity_poly.pdbx_seq_one_letter_code
_entity_poly.pdbx_strand_id
1 'polypeptide(L)'
;MSELGNYEEDLAELKRKYLDAPAQKSKHAKTAKDSTFRDVSSPLLGSTHASLDLPETLRQRIDQEKAKSIELDKKISEYQEMVNQLRRNMGGVHSSAEKQKQLSREIRILENRLDKAVQRFNQTVSHNKQLRLEIDKLRKDKNIYEATFKKLQDDLNKKRSEMAEAIASAETAYKNREQALQHLEKLKKQNEEEQKEYEQKWNELIAQIEQEKKKKEFIQQREKEKLMENSVTEINPEDEYKIRNLTKLSEAEKQSTNESVQLVKSYEEALAKIKAETGVESLQDLVDAFLRYEEKNTALLNFVNELTSEIEQLEKQIEEIKSEISRYKQMGALTDTSKKRMLQKMEERLANMEFRNNINEQRLKESMKTIAFIKEQLKSFLQSLDPDEPLLKEMEEEALTESNMMKYLAEVELRANKIIQSYALIQAQKLQVEAIMKDDPMLHRANIAALNNVMALGSQVVQNNAPIQLLVPVLQDEEEDGMEFDDDENPLSVDELRARAERQLQNWKLARGPTVKANKAQGAKRTTKK
;
A
#
# COMPACT_ATOMS: atom_id res chain seq x y z
N MET A 1 -25.48 4.83 44.23
CA MET A 1 -26.66 4.20 43.61
C MET A 1 -27.59 3.54 44.64
N SER A 2 -27.23 3.43 45.93
CA SER A 2 -28.07 2.77 46.95
C SER A 2 -28.84 3.73 47.87
N GLU A 3 -28.67 5.06 47.73
CA GLU A 3 -29.33 6.05 48.60
C GLU A 3 -30.58 6.67 47.96
N LEU A 4 -30.78 6.52 46.64
CA LEU A 4 -31.97 7.04 45.95
C LEU A 4 -33.20 6.15 46.11
N GLY A 5 -33.03 4.86 46.41
CA GLY A 5 -34.15 3.92 46.62
C GLY A 5 -34.89 4.16 47.94
N ASN A 6 -34.17 4.54 49.00
CA ASN A 6 -34.77 4.72 50.33
C ASN A 6 -35.73 5.92 50.40
N TYR A 7 -35.46 6.99 49.66
CA TYR A 7 -36.34 8.17 49.65
C TYR A 7 -37.67 7.91 48.94
N GLU A 8 -37.70 7.00 47.96
CA GLU A 8 -38.91 6.67 47.23
C GLU A 8 -39.84 5.78 48.06
N GLU A 9 -39.24 4.89 48.85
CA GLU A 9 -39.93 4.01 49.81
C GLU A 9 -40.46 4.80 51.02
N ASP A 10 -39.67 5.72 51.58
CA ASP A 10 -40.08 6.63 52.65
C ASP A 10 -41.23 7.57 52.19
N LEU A 11 -41.18 8.06 50.94
CA LEU A 11 -42.24 8.90 50.37
C LEU A 11 -43.53 8.10 50.11
N ALA A 12 -43.40 6.80 49.79
CA ALA A 12 -44.54 5.90 49.63
C ALA A 12 -45.19 5.56 50.98
N GLU A 13 -44.41 5.35 52.05
CA GLU A 13 -44.92 5.19 53.42
C GLU A 13 -45.62 6.46 53.93
N LEU A 14 -45.06 7.63 53.66
CA LEU A 14 -45.68 8.91 54.03
C LEU A 14 -47.01 9.10 53.29
N LYS A 15 -47.08 8.77 52.00
CA LYS A 15 -48.33 8.81 51.22
C LYS A 15 -49.37 7.81 51.74
N ARG A 16 -48.96 6.62 52.17
CA ARG A 16 -49.86 5.63 52.81
C ARG A 16 -50.44 6.15 54.13
N LYS A 17 -49.60 6.72 55.00
CA LYS A 17 -50.04 7.30 56.29
C LYS A 17 -51.00 8.48 56.13
N TYR A 18 -50.88 9.27 55.06
CA TYR A 18 -51.74 10.42 54.82
C TYR A 18 -52.98 10.13 53.96
N LEU A 19 -53.01 9.07 53.14
CA LEU A 19 -54.22 8.66 52.40
C LEU A 19 -55.21 7.85 53.25
N ASP A 20 -54.77 7.12 54.28
CA ASP A 20 -55.66 6.34 55.17
C ASP A 20 -56.32 7.19 56.30
N ALA A 21 -56.12 8.51 56.27
CA ALA A 21 -56.61 9.43 57.30
C ALA A 21 -57.95 10.18 57.04
N PRO A 22 -58.88 9.80 56.12
CA PRO A 22 -60.21 10.41 56.07
C PRO A 22 -61.32 9.42 56.41
N ALA A 23 -61.37 8.90 57.65
CA ALA A 23 -62.53 8.14 58.12
C ALA A 23 -62.92 8.34 59.61
N GLN A 24 -62.16 9.13 60.39
CA GLN A 24 -62.43 9.26 61.84
C GLN A 24 -62.88 10.65 62.32
N LYS A 25 -63.03 11.66 61.44
CA LYS A 25 -63.45 13.02 61.85
C LYS A 25 -64.88 13.43 61.45
N SER A 26 -65.78 12.48 61.22
CA SER A 26 -67.19 12.74 60.80
C SER A 26 -68.26 12.14 61.73
N LYS A 27 -67.93 11.82 63.00
CA LYS A 27 -68.90 11.24 63.97
C LYS A 27 -69.32 12.19 65.12
N HIS A 28 -68.91 13.46 65.10
CA HIS A 28 -69.23 14.42 66.18
C HIS A 28 -70.03 15.66 65.73
N ALA A 29 -70.66 15.64 64.55
CA ALA A 29 -71.40 16.79 64.02
C ALA A 29 -72.87 16.49 63.64
N LYS A 30 -73.53 15.52 64.30
CA LYS A 30 -74.95 15.19 64.06
C LYS A 30 -75.73 14.87 65.34
N THR A 31 -75.72 15.77 66.32
CA THR A 31 -76.71 15.75 67.42
C THR A 31 -76.84 17.16 68.04
N ALA A 32 -77.46 18.09 67.31
CA ALA A 32 -77.93 19.35 67.89
C ALA A 32 -78.86 20.05 66.90
N LYS A 33 -80.13 19.63 66.87
CA LYS A 33 -81.32 20.37 66.40
C LYS A 33 -82.50 19.38 66.40
N ASP A 34 -83.21 19.34 67.52
CA ASP A 34 -84.66 19.14 67.59
C ASP A 34 -85.07 18.89 69.05
N SER A 35 -85.71 19.89 69.67
CA SER A 35 -86.78 19.68 70.66
C SER A 35 -87.46 21.01 70.95
N THR A 36 -88.41 21.35 70.10
CA THR A 36 -89.43 22.35 70.37
C THR A 36 -90.56 21.68 71.17
N PHE A 37 -91.05 22.39 72.19
CA PHE A 37 -92.39 22.28 72.79
C PHE A 37 -92.62 21.28 73.94
N ARG A 38 -92.75 21.79 75.18
CA ARG A 38 -94.06 21.95 75.85
C ARG A 38 -93.98 22.70 77.18
N ASP A 39 -94.84 23.71 77.27
CA ASP A 39 -95.40 24.30 78.49
C ASP A 39 -95.84 23.21 79.49
N VAL A 40 -95.42 23.32 80.75
CA VAL A 40 -96.19 22.83 81.90
C VAL A 40 -95.98 23.78 83.07
N SER A 41 -97.10 24.28 83.57
CA SER A 41 -97.29 25.29 84.60
C SER A 41 -96.66 24.95 85.96
N SER A 42 -96.24 26.00 86.67
CA SER A 42 -96.05 26.04 88.12
C SER A 42 -97.28 25.50 88.88
N PRO A 43 -97.08 24.87 90.05
CA PRO A 43 -97.08 25.67 91.27
C PRO A 43 -95.93 25.34 92.25
N LEU A 44 -95.37 26.43 92.78
CA LEU A 44 -94.97 26.69 94.17
C LEU A 44 -94.38 25.55 95.04
N LEU A 45 -93.18 25.86 95.55
CA LEU A 45 -92.50 25.35 96.75
C LEU A 45 -91.81 23.97 96.66
N GLY A 46 -90.49 24.01 96.53
CA GLY A 46 -89.64 22.89 96.96
C GLY A 46 -88.23 22.88 96.37
N SER A 47 -87.26 23.32 97.17
CA SER A 47 -85.84 22.94 97.12
C SER A 47 -84.89 23.68 96.17
N THR A 48 -84.22 24.66 96.78
CA THR A 48 -83.09 25.49 96.36
C THR A 48 -81.77 24.70 96.18
N HIS A 49 -81.76 23.64 95.37
CA HIS A 49 -80.53 22.89 95.05
C HIS A 49 -80.18 22.85 93.55
N ALA A 50 -81.12 23.13 92.64
CA ALA A 50 -80.88 23.04 91.18
C ALA A 50 -80.47 24.37 90.51
N SER A 51 -80.49 25.50 91.23
CA SER A 51 -80.19 26.83 90.67
C SER A 51 -78.72 27.24 90.74
N LEU A 52 -77.86 26.44 91.38
CA LEU A 52 -76.42 26.71 91.51
C LEU A 52 -75.58 26.09 90.37
N ASP A 53 -76.07 25.03 89.71
CA ASP A 53 -75.27 24.27 88.71
C ASP A 53 -75.34 24.85 87.28
N LEU A 54 -76.39 25.59 86.92
CA LEU A 54 -76.53 26.19 85.58
C LEU A 54 -75.48 27.26 85.23
N PRO A 55 -75.13 28.22 86.10
CA PRO A 55 -74.03 29.14 85.84
C PRO A 55 -72.67 28.43 85.81
N GLU A 56 -72.53 27.31 86.52
CA GLU A 56 -71.30 26.52 86.56
C GLU A 56 -71.09 25.74 85.24
N THR A 57 -72.14 25.13 84.69
CA THR A 57 -72.08 24.46 83.37
C THR A 57 -71.85 25.44 82.20
N LEU A 58 -72.42 26.65 82.25
CA LEU A 58 -72.13 27.70 81.26
C LEU A 58 -70.68 28.21 81.36
N ARG A 59 -70.15 28.37 82.59
CA ARG A 59 -68.72 28.68 82.81
C ARG A 59 -67.83 27.59 82.22
N GLN A 60 -68.11 26.32 82.49
CA GLN A 60 -67.37 25.20 81.91
C GLN A 60 -67.41 25.21 80.37
N ARG A 61 -68.55 25.53 79.75
CA ARG A 61 -68.65 25.62 78.29
C ARG A 61 -67.88 26.81 77.72
N ILE A 62 -67.90 27.96 78.39
CA ILE A 62 -67.09 29.13 78.04
C ILE A 62 -65.60 28.80 78.18
N ASP A 63 -65.20 28.07 79.21
CA ASP A 63 -63.81 27.67 79.42
C ASP A 63 -63.36 26.64 78.38
N GLN A 64 -64.25 25.72 77.97
CA GLN A 64 -63.99 24.81 76.85
C GLN A 64 -63.83 25.55 75.50
N GLU A 65 -64.71 26.53 75.20
CA GLU A 65 -64.59 27.34 73.99
C GLU A 65 -63.34 28.23 74.00
N LYS A 66 -62.98 28.81 75.15
CA LYS A 66 -61.71 29.53 75.33
C LYS A 66 -60.50 28.62 75.13
N ALA A 67 -60.54 27.38 75.65
CA ALA A 67 -59.47 26.41 75.44
C ALA A 67 -59.31 26.04 73.94
N LYS A 68 -60.42 25.86 73.22
CA LYS A 68 -60.40 25.65 71.76
C LYS A 68 -59.88 26.88 71.01
N SER A 69 -60.25 28.09 71.43
CA SER A 69 -59.71 29.33 70.83
C SER A 69 -58.19 29.38 70.99
N ILE A 70 -57.67 29.10 72.18
CA ILE A 70 -56.23 29.07 72.45
C ILE A 70 -55.54 27.97 71.61
N GLU A 71 -56.17 26.81 71.42
CA GLU A 71 -55.62 25.75 70.57
C GLU A 71 -55.60 26.15 69.09
N LEU A 72 -56.65 26.82 68.60
CA LEU A 72 -56.71 27.35 67.25
C LEU A 72 -55.69 28.48 67.03
N ASP A 73 -55.52 29.37 68.01
CA ASP A 73 -54.52 30.44 67.96
C ASP A 73 -53.09 29.87 67.92
N LYS A 74 -52.82 28.79 68.67
CA LYS A 74 -51.55 28.05 68.58
C LYS A 74 -51.33 27.47 67.17
N LYS A 75 -52.33 26.80 66.60
CA LYS A 75 -52.25 26.26 65.23
C LYS A 75 -52.07 27.37 64.20
N ILE A 76 -52.74 28.51 64.37
CA ILE A 76 -52.56 29.67 63.49
C ILE A 76 -51.12 30.18 63.58
N SER A 77 -50.54 30.27 64.78
CA SER A 77 -49.13 30.64 64.97
C SER A 77 -48.18 29.65 64.29
N GLU A 78 -48.39 28.34 64.47
CA GLU A 78 -47.60 27.29 63.82
C GLU A 78 -47.67 27.37 62.29
N TYR A 79 -48.87 27.56 61.72
CA TYR A 79 -49.03 27.71 60.27
C TYR A 79 -48.41 29.02 59.76
N GLN A 80 -48.50 30.12 60.52
CA GLN A 80 -47.84 31.38 60.16
C GLN A 80 -46.31 31.23 60.18
N GLU A 81 -45.75 30.53 61.16
CA GLU A 81 -44.32 30.20 61.20
C GLU A 81 -43.91 29.32 60.02
N MET A 82 -44.70 28.29 59.69
CA MET A 82 -44.44 27.44 58.53
C MET A 82 -44.49 28.21 57.21
N VAL A 83 -45.47 29.10 57.03
CA VAL A 83 -45.54 30.00 55.86
C VAL A 83 -44.35 30.95 55.81
N ASN A 84 -43.89 31.47 56.95
CA ASN A 84 -42.72 32.33 57.02
C ASN A 84 -41.43 31.56 56.70
N GLN A 85 -41.29 30.32 57.15
CA GLN A 85 -40.19 29.44 56.77
C GLN A 85 -40.18 29.16 55.27
N LEU A 86 -41.34 28.83 54.68
CA LEU A 86 -41.47 28.64 53.23
C LEU A 86 -41.15 29.92 52.45
N ARG A 87 -41.59 31.10 52.92
CA ARG A 87 -41.25 32.39 52.29
C ARG A 87 -39.75 32.70 52.37
N ARG A 88 -39.08 32.36 53.48
CA ARG A 88 -37.63 32.48 53.63
C ARG A 88 -36.90 31.52 52.68
N ASN A 89 -37.33 30.26 52.61
CA ASN A 89 -36.72 29.23 51.76
C ASN A 89 -36.93 29.50 50.27
N MET A 90 -38.09 30.03 49.89
CA MET A 90 -38.43 30.37 48.50
C MET A 90 -37.71 31.64 48.01
N GLY A 91 -36.94 32.32 48.87
CA GLY A 91 -36.01 33.37 48.44
C GLY A 91 -36.64 34.59 47.77
N GLY A 92 -37.95 34.81 47.95
CA GLY A 92 -38.70 35.87 47.27
C GLY A 92 -39.14 35.50 45.85
N VAL A 93 -40.24 36.12 45.40
CA VAL A 93 -40.92 35.79 44.13
C VAL A 93 -40.02 35.94 42.90
N HIS A 94 -39.01 36.82 42.97
CA HIS A 94 -38.07 37.07 41.86
C HIS A 94 -36.83 36.15 41.84
N SER A 95 -36.55 35.41 42.92
CA SER A 95 -35.34 34.56 42.99
C SER A 95 -35.38 33.40 41.99
N SER A 96 -36.56 32.80 41.77
CA SER A 96 -36.71 31.75 40.76
C SER A 96 -36.48 32.26 39.34
N ALA A 97 -36.99 33.45 39.01
CA ALA A 97 -36.80 34.06 37.70
C ALA A 97 -35.35 34.50 37.47
N GLU A 98 -34.66 34.97 38.51
CA GLU A 98 -33.25 35.34 38.45
C GLU A 98 -32.34 34.11 38.29
N LYS A 99 -32.61 33.03 39.03
CA LYS A 99 -31.92 31.74 38.85
C LYS A 99 -32.11 31.19 37.43
N GLN A 100 -33.32 31.28 36.88
CA GLN A 100 -33.57 30.87 35.49
C GLN A 100 -32.78 31.73 34.48
N LYS A 101 -32.67 33.04 34.72
CA LYS A 101 -31.86 33.95 33.89
C LYS A 101 -30.35 33.72 34.06
N GLN A 102 -29.89 33.27 35.22
CA GLN A 102 -28.50 32.86 35.44
C GLN A 102 -28.21 31.57 34.68
N LEU A 103 -29.07 30.56 34.82
CA LEU A 103 -28.95 29.28 34.11
C LEU A 103 -28.97 29.47 32.59
N SER A 104 -29.87 30.30 32.05
CA SER A 104 -29.89 30.59 30.62
C SER A 104 -28.62 31.28 30.12
N ARG A 105 -28.00 32.14 30.94
CA ARG A 105 -26.72 32.78 30.61
C ARG A 105 -25.58 31.77 30.63
N GLU A 106 -25.56 30.86 31.61
CA GLU A 106 -24.57 29.79 31.69
C GLU A 106 -24.67 28.85 30.50
N ILE A 107 -25.88 28.41 30.13
CA ILE A 107 -26.14 27.60 28.93
C ILE A 107 -25.57 28.31 27.70
N ARG A 108 -25.86 29.60 27.50
CA ARG A 108 -25.34 30.36 26.36
C ARG A 108 -23.81 30.48 26.35
N ILE A 109 -23.18 30.60 27.51
CA ILE A 109 -21.71 30.63 27.61
C ILE A 109 -21.12 29.26 27.26
N LEU A 110 -21.72 28.17 27.74
CA LEU A 110 -21.31 26.81 27.44
C LEU A 110 -21.49 26.47 25.96
N GLU A 111 -22.61 26.88 25.36
CA GLU A 111 -22.86 26.76 23.92
C GLU A 111 -21.81 27.51 23.10
N ASN A 112 -21.52 28.77 23.45
CA ASN A 112 -20.47 29.55 22.78
C ASN A 112 -19.08 28.91 22.94
N ARG A 113 -18.80 28.30 24.10
CA ARG A 113 -17.54 27.60 24.34
C ARG A 113 -17.46 26.31 23.52
N LEU A 114 -18.57 25.58 23.40
CA LEU A 114 -18.68 24.40 22.56
C LEU A 114 -18.48 24.75 21.09
N ASP A 115 -19.16 25.78 20.58
CA ASP A 115 -19.01 26.24 19.20
C ASP A 115 -17.56 26.64 18.88
N LYS A 116 -16.92 27.41 19.77
CA LYS A 116 -15.49 27.74 19.63
C LYS A 116 -14.58 26.49 19.65
N ALA A 117 -14.91 25.48 20.45
CA ALA A 117 -14.16 24.23 20.47
C ALA A 117 -14.34 23.43 19.17
N VAL A 118 -15.56 23.36 18.64
CA VAL A 118 -15.88 22.72 17.36
C VAL A 118 -15.19 23.42 16.20
N GLN A 119 -15.21 24.76 16.17
CA GLN A 119 -14.49 25.54 15.15
C GLN A 119 -12.98 25.26 15.18
N ARG A 120 -12.37 25.24 16.37
CA ARG A 120 -10.94 24.89 16.51
C ARG A 120 -10.67 23.46 16.08
N PHE A 121 -11.51 22.52 16.46
CA PHE A 121 -11.40 21.12 16.04
C PHE A 121 -11.43 21.00 14.51
N ASN A 122 -12.41 21.63 13.86
CA ASN A 122 -12.54 21.63 12.40
C ASN A 122 -11.32 22.29 11.72
N GLN A 123 -10.79 23.38 12.28
CA GLN A 123 -9.56 24.01 11.80
C GLN A 123 -8.36 23.05 11.91
N THR A 124 -8.20 22.37 13.04
CA THR A 124 -7.14 21.38 13.25
C THR A 124 -7.28 20.19 12.30
N VAL A 125 -8.49 19.69 12.07
CA VAL A 125 -8.77 18.61 11.11
C VAL A 125 -8.43 19.04 9.69
N SER A 126 -8.83 20.25 9.28
CA SER A 126 -8.48 20.81 7.97
C SER A 126 -6.97 20.97 7.81
N HIS A 127 -6.28 21.47 8.83
CA HIS A 127 -4.82 21.60 8.81
C HIS A 127 -4.12 20.23 8.76
N ASN A 128 -4.61 19.25 9.53
CA ASN A 128 -4.09 17.89 9.49
C ASN A 128 -4.29 17.25 8.10
N LYS A 129 -5.42 17.50 7.46
CA LYS A 129 -5.67 17.08 6.07
C LYS A 129 -4.67 17.71 5.10
N GLN A 130 -4.37 19.00 5.24
CA GLN A 130 -3.35 19.68 4.42
C GLN A 130 -1.95 19.07 4.63
N LEU A 131 -1.55 18.82 5.88
CA LEU A 131 -0.27 18.18 6.20
C LEU A 131 -0.18 16.77 5.62
N ARG A 132 -1.26 15.98 5.68
CA ARG A 132 -1.30 14.64 5.04
C ARG A 132 -1.07 14.72 3.54
N LEU A 133 -1.73 15.67 2.86
CA LEU A 133 -1.52 15.87 1.42
C LEU A 133 -0.10 16.33 1.09
N GLU A 134 0.50 17.16 1.95
CA GLU A 134 1.90 17.58 1.80
C GLU A 134 2.86 16.41 2.00
N ILE A 135 2.63 15.56 3.01
CA ILE A 135 3.39 14.32 3.23
C ILE A 135 3.29 13.41 2.01
N ASP A 136 2.09 13.21 1.47
CA ASP A 136 1.89 12.36 0.29
C ASP A 136 2.58 12.92 -0.95
N LYS A 137 2.56 14.25 -1.12
CA LYS A 137 3.33 14.92 -2.18
C LYS A 137 4.83 14.68 -2.01
N LEU A 138 5.37 14.89 -0.81
CA LEU A 138 6.79 14.68 -0.52
C LEU A 138 7.21 13.21 -0.71
N ARG A 139 6.34 12.25 -0.38
CA ARG A 139 6.56 10.82 -0.63
C ARG A 139 6.63 10.52 -2.13
N LYS A 140 5.71 11.06 -2.93
CA LYS A 140 5.74 10.92 -4.40
C LYS A 140 7.00 11.54 -4.99
N ASP A 141 7.36 12.74 -4.56
CA ASP A 141 8.58 13.41 -5.00
C ASP A 141 9.82 12.59 -4.63
N LYS A 142 9.90 12.08 -3.39
CA LYS A 142 10.97 11.18 -2.94
C LYS A 142 11.09 9.94 -3.83
N ASN A 143 9.97 9.26 -4.13
CA ASN A 143 9.98 8.07 -4.97
C ASN A 143 10.49 8.38 -6.39
N ILE A 144 10.11 9.53 -6.95
CA ILE A 144 10.62 10.00 -8.24
C ILE A 144 12.13 10.29 -8.14
N TYR A 145 12.59 10.93 -7.08
CA TYR A 145 14.01 11.18 -6.85
C TYR A 145 14.82 9.90 -6.69
N GLU A 146 14.33 8.91 -5.94
CA GLU A 146 15.00 7.62 -5.78
C GLU A 146 15.06 6.84 -7.11
N ALA A 147 13.98 6.84 -7.88
CA ALA A 147 13.94 6.21 -9.19
C ALA A 147 14.91 6.87 -10.18
N THR A 148 14.97 8.20 -10.20
CA THR A 148 15.93 8.94 -11.05
C THR A 148 17.37 8.73 -10.58
N PHE A 149 17.62 8.76 -9.28
CA PHE A 149 18.94 8.50 -8.71
C PHE A 149 19.44 7.10 -9.08
N LYS A 150 18.60 6.07 -8.96
CA LYS A 150 18.93 4.69 -9.36
C LYS A 150 19.30 4.60 -10.85
N LYS A 151 18.52 5.25 -11.73
CA LYS A 151 18.84 5.32 -13.16
C LYS A 151 20.19 6.01 -13.42
N LEU A 152 20.45 7.14 -12.76
CA LEU A 152 21.74 7.83 -12.88
C LEU A 152 22.90 6.97 -12.38
N GLN A 153 22.70 6.21 -11.30
CA GLN A 153 23.69 5.31 -10.76
C GLN A 153 23.97 4.14 -11.72
N ASP A 154 22.94 3.56 -12.33
CA ASP A 154 23.08 2.52 -13.35
C ASP A 154 23.82 3.05 -14.58
N ASP A 155 23.50 4.25 -15.05
CA ASP A 155 24.18 4.89 -16.17
C ASP A 155 25.65 5.20 -15.85
N LEU A 156 25.94 5.64 -14.62
CA LEU A 156 27.32 5.85 -14.17
C LEU A 156 28.11 4.52 -14.15
N ASN A 157 27.50 3.44 -13.67
CA ASN A 157 28.11 2.11 -13.67
C ASN A 157 28.33 1.59 -15.10
N LYS A 158 27.38 1.78 -16.02
CA LYS A 158 27.57 1.47 -17.44
C LYS A 158 28.74 2.24 -18.03
N LYS A 159 28.82 3.56 -17.79
CA LYS A 159 29.94 4.39 -18.27
C LYS A 159 31.28 3.98 -17.69
N ARG A 160 31.33 3.53 -16.42
CA ARG A 160 32.54 2.94 -15.83
C ARG A 160 32.93 1.64 -16.51
N SER A 161 31.95 0.77 -16.82
CA SER A 161 32.19 -0.48 -17.55
C SER A 161 32.70 -0.21 -18.96
N GLU A 162 32.06 0.69 -19.71
CA GLU A 162 32.51 1.11 -21.04
C GLU A 162 33.92 1.69 -21.01
N MET A 163 34.25 2.50 -19.98
CA MET A 163 35.60 3.03 -19.79
C MET A 163 36.63 1.92 -19.51
N ALA A 164 36.28 0.95 -18.65
CA ALA A 164 37.15 -0.19 -18.36
C ALA A 164 37.38 -1.07 -19.60
N GLU A 165 36.34 -1.31 -20.40
CA GLU A 165 36.43 -2.04 -21.66
C GLU A 165 37.31 -1.30 -22.68
N ALA A 166 37.14 0.02 -22.83
CA ALA A 166 37.99 0.83 -23.70
C ALA A 166 39.47 0.81 -23.27
N ILE A 167 39.74 0.81 -21.96
CA ILE A 167 41.12 0.67 -21.43
C ILE A 167 41.66 -0.72 -21.73
N ALA A 168 40.89 -1.79 -21.50
CA ALA A 168 41.30 -3.15 -21.80
C ALA A 168 41.59 -3.34 -23.30
N SER A 169 40.71 -2.83 -24.16
CA SER A 169 40.91 -2.82 -25.61
C SER A 169 42.18 -2.05 -26.00
N ALA A 170 42.39 -0.86 -25.43
CA ALA A 170 43.63 -0.10 -25.65
C ALA A 170 44.88 -0.87 -25.20
N GLU A 171 44.84 -1.52 -24.02
CA GLU A 171 45.95 -2.32 -23.52
C GLU A 171 46.27 -3.50 -24.45
N THR A 172 45.26 -4.19 -24.98
CA THR A 172 45.47 -5.25 -25.99
C THR A 172 46.09 -4.70 -27.27
N ALA A 173 45.64 -3.54 -27.75
CA ALA A 173 46.23 -2.89 -28.93
C ALA A 173 47.69 -2.47 -28.69
N TYR A 174 48.01 -1.97 -27.49
CA TYR A 174 49.38 -1.65 -27.10
C TYR A 174 50.27 -2.89 -27.03
N LYS A 175 49.79 -4.00 -26.44
CA LYS A 175 50.52 -5.29 -26.42
C LYS A 175 50.79 -5.81 -27.83
N ASN A 176 49.79 -5.78 -28.71
CA ASN A 176 49.96 -6.22 -30.10
C ASN A 176 50.97 -5.35 -30.85
N ARG A 177 50.91 -4.03 -30.67
CA ARG A 177 51.89 -3.09 -31.23
C ARG A 177 53.30 -3.38 -30.70
N GLU A 178 53.44 -3.61 -29.39
CA GLU A 178 54.73 -3.90 -28.78
C GLU A 178 55.33 -5.22 -29.30
N GLN A 179 54.51 -6.27 -29.41
CA GLN A 179 54.92 -7.54 -30.02
C GLN A 179 55.39 -7.35 -31.46
N ALA A 180 54.65 -6.57 -32.27
CA ALA A 180 55.03 -6.27 -33.65
C ALA A 180 56.35 -5.49 -33.73
N LEU A 181 56.57 -4.50 -32.84
CA LEU A 181 57.83 -3.76 -32.76
C LEU A 181 59.00 -4.65 -32.35
N GLN A 182 58.81 -5.54 -31.37
CA GLN A 182 59.82 -6.51 -30.97
C GLN A 182 60.16 -7.47 -32.13
N HIS A 183 59.15 -7.92 -32.88
CA HIS A 183 59.35 -8.77 -34.05
C HIS A 183 60.13 -8.05 -35.15
N LEU A 184 59.82 -6.77 -35.39
CA LEU A 184 60.52 -5.92 -36.35
C LEU A 184 61.97 -5.68 -35.91
N GLU A 185 62.23 -5.46 -34.63
CA GLU A 185 63.59 -5.30 -34.11
C GLU A 185 64.41 -6.59 -34.29
N LYS A 186 63.81 -7.77 -34.02
CA LYS A 186 64.45 -9.06 -34.27
C LYS A 186 64.79 -9.26 -35.75
N LEU A 187 63.85 -8.99 -36.65
CA LEU A 187 64.09 -9.07 -38.09
C LEU A 187 65.17 -8.09 -38.57
N LYS A 188 65.22 -6.88 -38.01
CA LYS A 188 66.31 -5.93 -38.31
C LYS A 188 67.67 -6.46 -37.88
N LYS A 189 67.78 -7.03 -36.67
CA LYS A 189 69.04 -7.64 -36.20
C LYS A 189 69.47 -8.81 -37.09
N GLN A 190 68.52 -9.68 -37.45
CA GLN A 190 68.79 -10.78 -38.38
C GLN A 190 69.27 -10.27 -39.74
N ASN A 191 68.61 -9.27 -40.32
CA ASN A 191 69.05 -8.66 -41.58
C ASN A 191 70.45 -8.03 -41.48
N GLU A 192 70.78 -7.37 -40.35
CA GLU A 192 72.12 -6.81 -40.13
C GLU A 192 73.19 -7.90 -39.99
N GLU A 193 72.87 -9.02 -39.34
CA GLU A 193 73.75 -10.19 -39.23
C GLU A 193 73.97 -10.84 -40.60
N GLU A 194 72.90 -11.11 -41.35
CA GLU A 194 72.98 -11.65 -42.71
C GLU A 194 73.75 -10.73 -43.65
N GLN A 195 73.56 -9.40 -43.54
CA GLN A 195 74.32 -8.44 -44.34
C GLN A 195 75.81 -8.46 -43.98
N LYS A 196 76.16 -8.55 -42.70
CA LYS A 196 77.57 -8.69 -42.28
C LYS A 196 78.20 -9.97 -42.78
N GLU A 197 77.48 -11.10 -42.70
CA GLU A 197 77.95 -12.37 -43.26
C GLU A 197 78.13 -12.29 -44.77
N TYR A 198 77.22 -11.64 -45.48
CA TYR A 198 77.32 -11.39 -46.91
C TYR A 198 78.55 -10.53 -47.23
N GLU A 199 78.78 -9.44 -46.51
CA GLU A 199 79.95 -8.58 -46.67
C GLU A 199 81.26 -9.32 -46.38
N GLN A 200 81.30 -10.21 -45.38
CA GLN A 200 82.44 -11.07 -45.10
C GLN A 200 82.72 -12.03 -46.28
N LYS A 201 81.71 -12.77 -46.72
CA LYS A 201 81.81 -13.68 -47.88
C LYS A 201 82.22 -12.94 -49.14
N TRP A 202 81.69 -11.75 -49.36
CA TRP A 202 82.03 -10.87 -50.48
C TRP A 202 83.51 -10.45 -50.44
N ASN A 203 83.99 -10.00 -49.28
CA ASN A 203 85.39 -9.61 -49.09
C ASN A 203 86.35 -10.81 -49.23
N GLU A 204 85.96 -11.99 -48.73
CA GLU A 204 86.71 -13.24 -48.94
C GLU A 204 86.81 -13.59 -50.43
N LEU A 205 85.71 -13.48 -51.17
CA LEU A 205 85.69 -13.71 -52.61
C LEU A 205 86.58 -12.70 -53.35
N ILE A 206 86.52 -11.41 -53.00
CA ILE A 206 87.42 -10.39 -53.56
C ILE A 206 88.88 -10.73 -53.23
N ALA A 207 89.18 -11.13 -52.01
CA ALA A 207 90.55 -11.49 -51.61
C ALA A 207 91.05 -12.73 -52.36
N GLN A 208 90.20 -13.74 -52.59
CA GLN A 208 90.52 -14.89 -53.43
C GLN A 208 90.81 -14.47 -54.88
N ILE A 209 89.97 -13.61 -55.46
CA ILE A 209 90.18 -13.07 -56.81
C ILE A 209 91.48 -12.26 -56.88
N GLU A 210 91.78 -11.43 -55.87
CA GLU A 210 93.02 -10.66 -55.78
C GLU A 210 94.24 -11.60 -55.68
N GLN A 211 94.15 -12.66 -54.88
CA GLN A 211 95.18 -13.70 -54.79
C GLN A 211 95.36 -14.44 -56.12
N GLU A 212 94.28 -14.81 -56.81
CA GLU A 212 94.33 -15.42 -58.14
C GLU A 212 94.92 -14.46 -59.17
N LYS A 213 94.54 -13.18 -59.14
CA LYS A 213 95.10 -12.15 -60.01
C LYS A 213 96.59 -11.98 -59.75
N LYS A 214 97.04 -11.90 -58.49
CA LYS A 214 98.46 -11.86 -58.13
C LYS A 214 99.20 -13.13 -58.55
N LYS A 215 98.62 -14.32 -58.38
CA LYS A 215 99.18 -15.58 -58.88
C LYS A 215 99.28 -15.56 -60.41
N LYS A 216 98.26 -15.07 -61.11
CA LYS A 216 98.25 -14.94 -62.57
C LYS A 216 99.27 -13.91 -63.07
N GLU A 217 99.40 -12.78 -62.40
CA GLU A 217 100.44 -11.78 -62.66
C GLU A 217 101.83 -12.35 -62.40
N PHE A 218 102.03 -13.08 -61.30
CA PHE A 218 103.28 -13.79 -61.01
C PHE A 218 103.60 -14.87 -62.04
N ILE A 219 102.61 -15.64 -62.49
CA ILE A 219 102.77 -16.62 -63.58
C ILE A 219 103.10 -15.90 -64.88
N GLN A 220 102.42 -14.81 -65.23
CA GLN A 220 102.72 -14.01 -66.43
C GLN A 220 104.10 -13.37 -66.37
N GLN A 221 104.54 -12.93 -65.19
CA GLN A 221 105.86 -12.35 -64.99
C GLN A 221 106.94 -13.44 -65.07
N ARG A 222 106.70 -14.62 -64.49
CA ARG A 222 107.55 -15.80 -64.61
C ARG A 222 107.53 -16.43 -66.00
N GLU A 223 106.43 -16.32 -66.75
CA GLU A 223 106.34 -16.70 -68.17
C GLU A 223 107.09 -15.69 -69.03
N LYS A 224 107.00 -14.39 -68.76
CA LYS A 224 107.84 -13.37 -69.41
C LYS A 224 109.33 -13.55 -69.08
N GLU A 225 109.65 -13.99 -67.87
CA GLU A 225 111.01 -14.31 -67.42
C GLU A 225 111.51 -15.62 -68.06
N LYS A 226 110.66 -16.66 -68.14
CA LYS A 226 110.95 -17.91 -68.89
C LYS A 226 110.93 -17.75 -70.41
N LEU A 227 110.25 -16.76 -70.98
CA LEU A 227 110.37 -16.39 -72.40
C LEU A 227 111.68 -15.63 -72.67
N MET A 228 112.31 -15.06 -71.63
CA MET A 228 113.68 -14.52 -71.68
C MET A 228 114.75 -15.57 -71.32
N GLU A 229 114.37 -16.63 -70.59
CA GLU A 229 115.23 -17.71 -70.11
C GLU A 229 114.71 -19.09 -70.58
N ASN A 230 114.59 -19.28 -71.90
CA ASN A 230 114.53 -20.60 -72.53
C ASN A 230 115.09 -20.51 -73.96
N SER A 231 116.40 -20.30 -74.05
CA SER A 231 117.20 -20.89 -75.12
C SER A 231 117.70 -22.24 -74.64
N VAL A 232 117.36 -23.31 -75.38
CA VAL A 232 118.07 -24.61 -75.47
C VAL A 232 117.66 -25.69 -74.47
N THR A 233 116.91 -26.69 -75.00
CA THR A 233 116.93 -28.16 -74.76
C THR A 233 116.76 -28.67 -73.31
N GLU A 234 116.22 -29.84 -72.98
CA GLU A 234 116.07 -31.12 -73.65
C GLU A 234 115.07 -31.97 -72.82
N ILE A 235 114.65 -33.08 -73.41
CA ILE A 235 113.71 -34.08 -72.89
C ILE A 235 114.29 -34.81 -71.67
N ASN A 236 113.46 -35.16 -70.67
CA ASN A 236 113.66 -36.42 -69.95
C ASN A 236 112.34 -37.01 -69.37
N PRO A 237 112.13 -38.34 -69.50
CA PRO A 237 110.94 -39.04 -69.03
C PRO A 237 111.21 -39.68 -67.65
N GLU A 238 110.48 -39.28 -66.61
CA GLU A 238 110.43 -40.01 -65.32
C GLU A 238 109.09 -39.79 -64.60
N ASP A 239 108.00 -39.89 -65.36
CA ASP A 239 106.64 -39.95 -64.82
C ASP A 239 106.22 -41.42 -64.60
N GLU A 240 106.83 -42.13 -63.65
CA GLU A 240 106.35 -43.48 -63.33
C GLU A 240 106.49 -43.93 -61.87
N TYR A 241 106.62 -43.00 -60.91
CA TYR A 241 106.61 -43.37 -59.48
C TYR A 241 105.67 -42.55 -58.58
N LYS A 242 105.07 -41.46 -59.08
CA LYS A 242 104.13 -40.62 -58.29
C LYS A 242 102.64 -40.91 -58.53
N ILE A 243 102.30 -41.68 -59.57
CA ILE A 243 100.90 -42.04 -59.91
C ILE A 243 100.36 -43.17 -59.01
N ARG A 244 101.23 -43.92 -58.34
CA ARG A 244 100.85 -45.08 -57.50
C ARG A 244 100.46 -44.74 -56.06
N ASN A 245 100.78 -43.54 -55.58
CA ASN A 245 100.38 -43.08 -54.23
C ASN A 245 99.12 -42.21 -54.24
N LEU A 246 98.70 -41.69 -55.40
CA LEU A 246 97.42 -40.98 -55.57
C LEU A 246 96.22 -41.95 -55.67
N THR A 247 96.46 -43.21 -56.02
CA THR A 247 95.41 -44.24 -56.15
C THR A 247 94.88 -44.73 -54.81
N LYS A 248 95.67 -44.64 -53.72
CA LYS A 248 95.24 -45.07 -52.38
C LYS A 248 94.42 -44.03 -51.61
N LEU A 249 94.58 -42.73 -51.90
CA LEU A 249 93.65 -41.70 -51.39
C LEU A 249 92.31 -41.71 -52.17
N SER A 250 92.33 -42.08 -53.46
CA SER A 250 91.11 -42.22 -54.26
C SER A 250 90.23 -43.40 -53.82
N GLU A 251 90.79 -44.45 -53.21
CA GLU A 251 90.02 -45.61 -52.74
C GLU A 251 89.23 -45.35 -51.45
N ALA A 252 89.72 -44.49 -50.55
CA ALA A 252 88.97 -44.05 -49.38
C ALA A 252 87.83 -43.06 -49.75
N GLU A 253 88.08 -42.21 -50.74
CA GLU A 253 87.07 -41.33 -51.35
C GLU A 253 86.00 -42.15 -52.12
N LYS A 254 86.39 -43.30 -52.70
CA LYS A 254 85.48 -44.27 -53.32
C LYS A 254 84.55 -44.99 -52.34
N GLN A 255 84.90 -45.09 -51.05
CA GLN A 255 84.02 -45.71 -50.05
C GLN A 255 82.92 -44.75 -49.56
N SER A 256 83.25 -43.48 -49.29
CA SER A 256 82.26 -42.44 -48.99
C SER A 256 81.37 -42.12 -50.22
N THR A 257 81.94 -42.15 -51.42
CA THR A 257 81.14 -42.05 -52.65
C THR A 257 80.34 -43.32 -52.92
N ASN A 258 80.78 -44.52 -52.53
CA ASN A 258 79.97 -45.74 -52.69
C ASN A 258 78.74 -45.74 -51.77
N GLU A 259 78.83 -45.23 -50.55
CA GLU A 259 77.66 -45.12 -49.66
C GLU A 259 76.63 -44.10 -50.20
N SER A 260 77.09 -42.94 -50.67
CA SER A 260 76.22 -41.97 -51.35
C SER A 260 75.69 -42.47 -52.69
N VAL A 261 76.48 -43.22 -53.46
CA VAL A 261 76.04 -43.87 -54.71
C VAL A 261 75.05 -45.00 -54.44
N GLN A 262 75.18 -45.75 -53.34
CA GLN A 262 74.16 -46.75 -52.97
C GLN A 262 72.85 -46.09 -52.53
N LEU A 263 72.92 -44.96 -51.81
CA LEU A 263 71.73 -44.19 -51.47
C LEU A 263 71.06 -43.61 -52.72
N VAL A 264 71.84 -43.06 -53.65
CA VAL A 264 71.34 -42.60 -54.96
C VAL A 264 70.74 -43.76 -55.76
N LYS A 265 71.38 -44.93 -55.81
CA LYS A 265 70.83 -46.12 -56.47
C LYS A 265 69.52 -46.57 -55.84
N SER A 266 69.38 -46.51 -54.52
CA SER A 266 68.12 -46.85 -53.85
C SER A 266 67.00 -45.85 -54.14
N TYR A 267 67.32 -44.55 -54.24
CA TYR A 267 66.36 -43.53 -54.67
C TYR A 267 66.04 -43.66 -56.16
N GLU A 268 67.01 -44.00 -57.01
CA GLU A 268 66.81 -44.30 -58.44
C GLU A 268 65.92 -45.53 -58.65
N GLU A 269 66.12 -46.61 -57.87
CA GLU A 269 65.26 -47.80 -57.91
C GLU A 269 63.85 -47.51 -57.40
N ALA A 270 63.70 -46.71 -56.33
CA ALA A 270 62.40 -46.27 -55.84
C ALA A 270 61.67 -45.37 -56.86
N LEU A 271 62.40 -44.43 -57.48
CA LEU A 271 61.88 -43.56 -58.54
C LEU A 271 61.54 -44.35 -59.81
N ALA A 272 62.31 -45.38 -60.16
CA ALA A 272 62.02 -46.25 -61.30
C ALA A 272 60.74 -47.07 -61.08
N LYS A 273 60.49 -47.55 -59.86
CA LYS A 273 59.21 -48.19 -59.50
C LYS A 273 58.03 -47.23 -59.61
N ILE A 274 58.18 -46.00 -59.08
CA ILE A 274 57.15 -44.97 -59.18
C ILE A 274 56.91 -44.58 -60.65
N LYS A 275 57.95 -44.47 -61.48
CA LYS A 275 57.85 -44.19 -62.92
C LYS A 275 57.10 -45.30 -63.66
N ALA A 276 57.34 -46.56 -63.30
CA ALA A 276 56.67 -47.72 -63.89
C ALA A 276 55.18 -47.80 -63.53
N GLU A 277 54.80 -47.34 -62.33
CA GLU A 277 53.41 -47.36 -61.85
C GLU A 277 52.60 -46.12 -62.23
N THR A 278 53.23 -44.95 -62.40
CA THR A 278 52.54 -43.67 -62.68
C THR A 278 52.58 -43.23 -64.15
N GLY A 279 53.49 -43.77 -64.98
CA GLY A 279 53.50 -43.55 -66.43
C GLY A 279 53.89 -42.13 -66.90
N VAL A 280 54.43 -41.28 -66.02
CA VAL A 280 54.83 -39.90 -66.35
C VAL A 280 56.29 -39.89 -66.85
N GLU A 281 56.56 -39.27 -68.01
CA GLU A 281 57.87 -39.34 -68.69
C GLU A 281 58.93 -38.36 -68.12
N SER A 282 58.52 -37.29 -67.43
CA SER A 282 59.40 -36.24 -66.88
C SER A 282 59.44 -36.28 -65.35
N LEU A 283 60.65 -36.39 -64.77
CA LEU A 283 60.89 -36.38 -63.32
C LEU A 283 60.44 -35.06 -62.67
N GLN A 284 60.58 -33.95 -63.40
CA GLN A 284 60.20 -32.62 -62.92
C GLN A 284 58.68 -32.51 -62.72
N ASP A 285 57.90 -33.09 -63.65
CA ASP A 285 56.44 -33.06 -63.59
C ASP A 285 55.90 -33.91 -62.43
N LEU A 286 56.60 -35.00 -62.09
CA LEU A 286 56.27 -35.84 -60.93
C LEU A 286 56.54 -35.11 -59.62
N VAL A 287 57.70 -34.46 -59.49
CA VAL A 287 58.04 -33.67 -58.30
C VAL A 287 57.10 -32.48 -58.14
N ASP A 288 56.78 -31.77 -59.22
CA ASP A 288 55.81 -30.67 -59.20
C ASP A 288 54.40 -31.16 -58.85
N ALA A 289 54.00 -32.35 -59.32
CA ALA A 289 52.73 -32.96 -58.91
C ALA A 289 52.75 -33.32 -57.42
N PHE A 290 53.83 -33.92 -56.91
CA PHE A 290 53.98 -34.24 -55.48
C PHE A 290 53.98 -32.98 -54.61
N LEU A 291 54.69 -31.93 -55.00
CA LEU A 291 54.66 -30.64 -54.30
C LEU A 291 53.23 -30.08 -54.26
N ARG A 292 52.52 -30.11 -55.39
CA ARG A 292 51.10 -29.68 -55.44
C ARG A 292 50.20 -30.54 -54.56
N TYR A 293 50.46 -31.85 -54.45
CA TYR A 293 49.71 -32.72 -53.55
C TYR A 293 50.08 -32.49 -52.09
N GLU A 294 51.34 -32.20 -51.79
CA GLU A 294 51.81 -31.87 -50.44
C GLU A 294 51.26 -30.51 -49.98
N GLU A 295 51.27 -29.49 -50.84
CA GLU A 295 50.61 -28.20 -50.61
C GLU A 295 49.10 -28.37 -50.39
N LYS A 296 48.43 -29.21 -51.20
CA LYS A 296 47.02 -29.54 -50.98
C LYS A 296 46.79 -30.30 -49.68
N ASN A 297 47.68 -31.21 -49.30
CA ASN A 297 47.54 -32.02 -48.09
C ASN A 297 47.79 -31.19 -46.83
N THR A 298 48.78 -30.30 -46.87
CA THR A 298 49.04 -29.33 -45.80
C THR A 298 47.90 -28.32 -45.67
N ALA A 299 47.34 -27.84 -46.78
CA ALA A 299 46.13 -27.02 -46.77
C ALA A 299 44.92 -27.79 -46.19
N LEU A 300 44.76 -29.07 -46.53
CA LEU A 300 43.68 -29.91 -45.97
C LEU A 300 43.86 -30.14 -44.48
N LEU A 301 45.08 -30.39 -44.02
CA LEU A 301 45.39 -30.55 -42.59
C LEU A 301 45.10 -29.26 -41.81
N ASN A 302 45.47 -28.10 -42.37
CA ASN A 302 45.13 -26.81 -41.78
C ASN A 302 43.62 -26.61 -41.71
N PHE A 303 42.89 -26.97 -42.77
CA PHE A 303 41.43 -26.91 -42.79
C PHE A 303 40.78 -27.87 -41.79
N VAL A 304 41.30 -29.10 -41.65
CA VAL A 304 40.83 -30.05 -40.64
C VAL A 304 41.08 -29.52 -39.23
N ASN A 305 42.24 -28.90 -38.99
CA ASN A 305 42.54 -28.29 -37.69
C ASN A 305 41.63 -27.09 -37.40
N GLU A 306 41.34 -26.27 -38.41
CA GLU A 306 40.42 -25.13 -38.31
C GLU A 306 38.99 -25.60 -38.03
N LEU A 307 38.50 -26.61 -38.75
CA LEU A 307 37.22 -27.26 -38.47
C LEU A 307 37.18 -27.91 -37.09
N THR A 308 38.27 -28.52 -36.63
CA THR A 308 38.33 -29.12 -35.29
C THR A 308 38.25 -28.03 -34.22
N SER A 309 38.95 -26.90 -34.42
CA SER A 309 38.82 -25.74 -33.54
C SER A 309 37.41 -25.13 -33.58
N GLU A 310 36.76 -25.11 -34.74
CA GLU A 310 35.37 -24.63 -34.88
C GLU A 310 34.39 -25.56 -34.18
N ILE A 311 34.58 -26.88 -34.29
CA ILE A 311 33.79 -27.89 -33.57
C ILE A 311 33.94 -27.69 -32.06
N GLU A 312 35.16 -27.54 -31.54
CA GLU A 312 35.38 -27.29 -30.10
C GLU A 312 34.70 -25.99 -29.62
N GLN A 313 34.74 -24.94 -30.44
CA GLN A 313 34.05 -23.68 -30.14
C GLN A 313 32.53 -23.86 -30.12
N LEU A 314 31.96 -24.55 -31.10
CA LEU A 314 30.53 -24.83 -31.19
C LEU A 314 30.07 -25.75 -30.04
N GLU A 315 30.85 -26.76 -29.68
CA GLU A 315 30.57 -27.62 -28.53
C GLU A 315 30.56 -26.82 -27.22
N LYS A 316 31.52 -25.90 -27.05
CA LYS A 316 31.55 -25.01 -25.88
C LYS A 316 30.33 -24.08 -25.84
N GLN A 317 29.92 -23.51 -27.00
CA GLN A 317 28.70 -22.70 -27.09
C GLN A 317 27.45 -23.52 -26.77
N ILE A 318 27.38 -24.78 -27.24
CA ILE A 318 26.28 -25.70 -26.92
C ILE A 318 26.25 -25.99 -25.41
N GLU A 319 27.40 -26.23 -24.78
CA GLU A 319 27.50 -26.45 -23.33
C GLU A 319 27.04 -25.22 -22.54
N GLU A 320 27.47 -24.03 -22.96
CA GLU A 320 27.07 -22.75 -22.35
C GLU A 320 25.57 -22.53 -22.47
N ILE A 321 24.99 -22.69 -23.66
CA ILE A 321 23.54 -22.56 -23.89
C ILE A 321 22.76 -23.62 -23.08
N LYS A 322 23.23 -24.87 -23.01
CA LYS A 322 22.60 -25.91 -22.17
C LYS A 322 22.64 -25.56 -20.69
N SER A 323 23.74 -24.99 -20.22
CA SER A 323 23.87 -24.51 -18.84
C SER A 323 22.90 -23.36 -18.55
N GLU A 324 22.73 -22.46 -19.52
CA GLU A 324 21.83 -21.32 -19.42
C GLU A 324 20.35 -21.76 -19.44
N ILE A 325 19.99 -22.70 -20.31
CA ILE A 325 18.68 -23.36 -20.32
C ILE A 325 18.40 -24.03 -18.97
N SER A 326 19.39 -24.71 -18.38
CA SER A 326 19.23 -25.35 -17.07
C SER A 326 19.00 -24.32 -15.96
N ARG A 327 19.71 -23.18 -16.00
CA ARG A 327 19.49 -22.05 -15.09
C ARG A 327 18.10 -21.47 -15.24
N TYR A 328 17.64 -21.23 -16.47
CA TYR A 328 16.30 -20.72 -16.74
C TYR A 328 15.20 -21.70 -16.34
N LYS A 329 15.39 -23.01 -16.53
CA LYS A 329 14.45 -24.03 -16.04
C LYS A 329 14.35 -24.05 -14.52
N GLN A 330 15.47 -23.96 -13.81
CA GLN A 330 15.48 -23.89 -12.34
C GLN A 330 14.81 -22.60 -11.84
N MET A 331 15.11 -21.47 -12.47
CA MET A 331 14.48 -20.19 -12.13
C MET A 331 12.99 -20.16 -12.46
N GLY A 332 12.58 -20.77 -13.58
CA GLY A 332 11.19 -21.01 -13.95
C GLY A 332 10.45 -21.85 -12.91
N ALA A 333 11.02 -22.97 -12.48
CA ALA A 333 10.42 -23.82 -11.45
C ALA A 333 10.26 -23.11 -10.09
N LEU A 334 11.23 -22.29 -9.68
CA LEU A 334 11.14 -21.49 -8.45
C LEU A 334 10.06 -20.40 -8.55
N THR A 335 9.99 -19.69 -9.68
CA THR A 335 8.96 -18.67 -9.90
C THR A 335 7.57 -19.29 -10.01
N ASP A 336 7.42 -20.44 -10.65
CA ASP A 336 6.14 -21.15 -10.76
C ASP A 336 5.67 -21.71 -9.42
N THR A 337 6.58 -22.24 -8.60
CA THR A 337 6.22 -22.69 -7.24
C THR A 337 5.84 -21.50 -6.35
N SER A 338 6.50 -20.35 -6.48
CA SER A 338 6.11 -19.11 -5.80
C SER A 338 4.74 -18.60 -6.24
N LYS A 339 4.49 -18.52 -7.57
CA LYS A 339 3.20 -18.13 -8.14
C LYS A 339 2.09 -19.08 -7.70
N LYS A 340 2.34 -20.40 -7.70
CA LYS A 340 1.35 -21.38 -7.24
C LYS A 340 1.01 -21.21 -5.75
N ARG A 341 2.00 -20.94 -4.90
CA ARG A 341 1.75 -20.62 -3.48
C ARG A 341 0.97 -19.32 -3.31
N MET A 342 1.26 -18.31 -4.12
CA MET A 342 0.55 -17.03 -4.08
C MET A 342 -0.91 -17.19 -4.53
N LEU A 343 -1.14 -17.93 -5.62
CA LEU A 343 -2.48 -18.26 -6.09
C LEU A 343 -3.26 -19.03 -5.01
N GLN A 344 -2.65 -20.03 -4.39
CA GLN A 344 -3.30 -20.77 -3.30
C GLN A 344 -3.68 -19.87 -2.11
N LYS A 345 -2.82 -18.91 -1.73
CA LYS A 345 -3.15 -17.92 -0.68
C LYS A 345 -4.30 -17.01 -1.10
N MET A 346 -4.36 -16.62 -2.37
CA MET A 346 -5.44 -15.78 -2.88
C MET A 346 -6.76 -16.54 -2.98
N GLU A 347 -6.72 -17.79 -3.42
CA GLU A 347 -7.88 -18.70 -3.40
C GLU A 347 -8.40 -18.91 -1.98
N GLU A 348 -7.52 -19.11 -1.00
CA GLU A 348 -7.90 -19.25 0.41
C GLU A 348 -8.53 -17.97 0.97
N ARG A 349 -7.96 -16.79 0.65
CA ARG A 349 -8.56 -15.49 1.03
C ARG A 349 -9.92 -15.28 0.39
N LEU A 350 -10.07 -15.65 -0.88
CA LEU A 350 -11.33 -15.54 -1.61
C LEU A 350 -12.38 -16.46 -0.98
N ALA A 351 -12.05 -17.71 -0.68
CA ALA A 351 -12.93 -18.66 0.00
C ALA A 351 -13.36 -18.15 1.39
N ASN A 352 -12.43 -17.57 2.15
CA ASN A 352 -12.75 -16.97 3.46
C ASN A 352 -13.68 -15.75 3.34
N MET A 353 -13.47 -14.89 2.33
CA MET A 353 -14.35 -13.75 2.06
C MET A 353 -15.75 -14.22 1.60
N GLU A 354 -15.83 -15.21 0.72
CA GLU A 354 -17.10 -15.80 0.29
C GLU A 354 -17.86 -16.42 1.46
N PHE A 355 -17.16 -17.13 2.35
CA PHE A 355 -17.76 -17.70 3.56
C PHE A 355 -18.33 -16.60 4.48
N ARG A 356 -17.57 -15.52 4.72
CA ARG A 356 -18.05 -14.36 5.50
C ARG A 356 -19.23 -13.68 4.82
N ASN A 357 -19.18 -13.54 3.49
CA ASN A 357 -20.26 -12.93 2.72
C ASN A 357 -21.54 -13.78 2.82
N ASN A 358 -21.44 -15.10 2.72
CA ASN A 358 -22.57 -16.01 2.87
C ASN A 358 -23.19 -15.92 4.28
N ILE A 359 -22.37 -15.85 5.34
CA ILE A 359 -22.86 -15.60 6.70
C ILE A 359 -23.60 -14.27 6.79
N ASN A 360 -23.05 -13.20 6.22
CA ASN A 360 -23.70 -11.89 6.22
C ASN A 360 -25.00 -11.89 5.41
N GLU A 361 -25.04 -12.59 4.27
CA GLU A 361 -26.24 -12.76 3.47
C GLU A 361 -27.32 -13.54 4.22
N GLN A 362 -26.93 -14.59 4.96
CA GLN A 362 -27.84 -15.33 5.81
C GLN A 362 -28.39 -14.46 6.95
N ARG A 363 -27.54 -13.68 7.62
CA ARG A 363 -27.98 -12.70 8.64
C ARG A 363 -28.91 -11.65 8.08
N LEU A 364 -28.65 -11.17 6.86
CA LEU A 364 -29.51 -10.22 6.16
C LEU A 364 -30.87 -10.85 5.83
N LYS A 365 -30.92 -12.10 5.38
CA LYS A 365 -32.17 -12.86 5.16
C LYS A 365 -32.96 -13.04 6.46
N GLU A 366 -32.30 -13.37 7.56
CA GLU A 366 -32.93 -13.49 8.88
C GLU A 366 -33.48 -12.14 9.35
N SER A 367 -32.69 -11.07 9.24
CA SER A 367 -33.13 -9.71 9.57
C SER A 367 -34.33 -9.28 8.71
N MET A 368 -34.29 -9.52 7.40
CA MET A 368 -35.43 -9.24 6.50
C MET A 368 -36.70 -10.00 6.90
N LYS A 369 -36.59 -11.26 7.35
CA LYS A 369 -37.75 -11.99 7.89
C LYS A 369 -38.29 -11.34 9.15
N THR A 370 -37.44 -10.89 10.07
CA THR A 370 -37.89 -10.19 11.28
C THR A 370 -38.57 -8.85 10.95
N ILE A 371 -38.04 -8.10 9.99
CA ILE A 371 -38.63 -6.84 9.52
C ILE A 371 -39.99 -7.09 8.87
N ALA A 372 -40.11 -8.13 8.02
CA ALA A 372 -41.39 -8.50 7.41
C ALA A 372 -42.44 -8.90 8.46
N PHE A 373 -42.03 -9.64 9.49
CA PHE A 373 -42.90 -9.97 10.62
C PHE A 373 -43.36 -8.72 11.38
N ILE A 374 -42.44 -7.79 11.69
CA ILE A 374 -42.78 -6.52 12.34
C ILE A 374 -43.72 -5.69 11.46
N LYS A 375 -43.52 -5.65 10.14
CA LYS A 375 -44.42 -4.97 9.19
C LYS A 375 -45.84 -5.50 9.28
N GLU A 376 -46.01 -6.82 9.29
CA GLU A 376 -47.32 -7.47 9.38
C GLU A 376 -48.00 -7.19 10.72
N GLN A 377 -47.24 -7.27 11.83
CA GLN A 377 -47.75 -6.94 13.16
C GLN A 377 -48.17 -5.47 13.27
N LEU A 378 -47.33 -4.54 12.78
CA LEU A 378 -47.66 -3.11 12.76
C LEU A 378 -48.90 -2.83 11.92
N LYS A 379 -49.03 -3.47 10.75
CA LYS A 379 -50.23 -3.36 9.91
C LYS A 379 -51.48 -3.83 10.64
N SER A 380 -51.42 -5.00 11.29
CA SER A 380 -52.55 -5.53 12.07
C SER A 380 -52.93 -4.63 13.25
N PHE A 381 -51.92 -4.05 13.91
CA PHE A 381 -52.12 -3.15 15.04
C PHE A 381 -52.75 -1.83 14.58
N LEU A 382 -52.23 -1.22 13.52
CA LEU A 382 -52.81 0.00 12.94
C LEU A 382 -54.24 -0.20 12.45
N GLN A 383 -54.52 -1.33 11.79
CA GLN A 383 -55.88 -1.68 11.38
C GLN A 383 -56.85 -1.85 12.56
N SER A 384 -56.36 -2.33 13.72
CA SER A 384 -57.16 -2.45 14.94
C SER A 384 -57.44 -1.10 15.63
N LEU A 385 -56.58 -0.10 15.38
CA LEU A 385 -56.71 1.24 15.96
C LEU A 385 -57.61 2.14 15.13
N ASP A 386 -57.39 2.22 13.82
CA ASP A 386 -58.18 3.04 12.88
C ASP A 386 -58.16 2.43 11.46
N PRO A 387 -59.29 1.91 10.94
CA PRO A 387 -59.35 1.27 9.63
C PRO A 387 -59.16 2.19 8.42
N ASP A 388 -59.40 3.50 8.56
CA ASP A 388 -59.48 4.46 7.44
C ASP A 388 -58.23 5.33 7.25
N GLU A 389 -57.11 4.96 7.89
CA GLU A 389 -55.91 5.77 7.88
C GLU A 389 -55.20 5.78 6.50
N PRO A 390 -54.85 6.95 5.92
CA PRO A 390 -54.09 7.02 4.67
C PRO A 390 -52.71 6.35 4.76
N LEU A 391 -52.13 6.29 5.96
CA LEU A 391 -50.85 5.65 6.26
C LEU A 391 -50.86 4.14 6.00
N LEU A 392 -52.02 3.47 6.13
CA LEU A 392 -52.17 2.03 5.83
C LEU A 392 -51.98 1.73 4.34
N LYS A 393 -52.34 2.65 3.46
CA LYS A 393 -52.13 2.52 2.01
C LYS A 393 -50.66 2.74 1.64
N GLU A 394 -50.00 3.72 2.25
CA GLU A 394 -48.56 3.95 2.09
C GLU A 394 -47.73 2.75 2.58
N MET A 395 -48.15 2.08 3.66
CA MET A 395 -47.53 0.84 4.15
C MET A 395 -47.66 -0.35 3.19
N GLU A 396 -48.70 -0.38 2.36
CA GLU A 396 -48.90 -1.44 1.35
C GLU A 396 -48.05 -1.21 0.10
N GLU A 397 -47.87 0.05 -0.31
CA GLU A 397 -47.15 0.41 -1.54
C GLU A 397 -45.63 0.53 -1.35
N GLU A 398 -45.14 0.90 -0.15
CA GLU A 398 -43.70 1.09 0.10
C GLU A 398 -43.01 -0.10 0.79
N ALA A 399 -41.79 -0.40 0.34
CA ALA A 399 -40.88 -1.32 1.01
C ALA A 399 -40.47 -0.74 2.38
N LEU A 400 -40.35 -1.60 3.40
CA LEU A 400 -40.05 -1.14 4.76
C LEU A 400 -38.57 -0.74 4.89
N THR A 401 -38.29 0.55 4.74
CA THR A 401 -37.00 1.17 5.07
C THR A 401 -36.96 1.58 6.54
N GLU A 402 -35.78 1.67 7.14
CA GLU A 402 -35.60 2.13 8.53
C GLU A 402 -36.28 3.49 8.80
N SER A 403 -36.16 4.42 7.84
CA SER A 403 -36.83 5.72 7.90
C SER A 403 -38.36 5.61 7.89
N ASN A 404 -38.90 4.65 7.13
CA ASN A 404 -40.34 4.43 7.05
C ASN A 404 -40.88 3.68 8.27
N MET A 405 -40.13 2.71 8.81
CA MET A 405 -40.48 2.01 10.04
C MET A 405 -40.56 2.96 11.25
N MET A 406 -39.63 3.90 11.36
CA MET A 406 -39.66 4.94 12.40
C MET A 406 -40.90 5.84 12.28
N LYS A 407 -41.31 6.22 11.07
CA LYS A 407 -42.55 7.00 10.86
C LYS A 407 -43.77 6.22 11.31
N TYR A 408 -43.88 4.93 10.95
CA TYR A 408 -45.02 4.10 11.34
C TYR A 408 -45.08 3.89 12.86
N LEU A 409 -43.94 3.67 13.53
CA LEU A 409 -43.87 3.56 14.99
C LEU A 409 -44.23 4.87 15.70
N ALA A 410 -43.75 6.01 15.20
CA ALA A 410 -44.10 7.32 15.77
C ALA A 410 -45.60 7.61 15.67
N GLU A 411 -46.23 7.18 14.59
CA GLU A 411 -47.66 7.38 14.38
C GLU A 411 -48.52 6.39 15.20
N VAL A 412 -48.02 5.19 15.45
CA VAL A 412 -48.56 4.27 16.46
C VAL A 412 -48.48 4.90 17.86
N GLU A 413 -47.34 5.47 18.24
CA GLU A 413 -47.15 6.14 19.52
C GLU A 413 -48.11 7.33 19.69
N LEU A 414 -48.24 8.17 18.65
CA LEU A 414 -49.17 9.30 18.64
C LEU A 414 -50.61 8.85 18.91
N ARG A 415 -51.07 7.77 18.26
CA ARG A 415 -52.44 7.26 18.46
C ARG A 415 -52.62 6.58 19.81
N ALA A 416 -51.65 5.79 20.27
CA ALA A 416 -51.68 5.23 21.62
C ALA A 416 -51.85 6.35 22.67
N ASN A 417 -51.10 7.45 22.50
CA ASN A 417 -51.22 8.63 23.36
C ASN A 417 -52.60 9.31 23.27
N LYS A 418 -53.19 9.44 22.07
CA LYS A 418 -54.57 9.95 21.90
C LYS A 418 -55.60 9.08 22.61
N ILE A 419 -55.49 7.75 22.51
CA ILE A 419 -56.41 6.83 23.19
C ILE A 419 -56.27 6.96 24.70
N ILE A 420 -55.04 6.99 25.23
CA ILE A 420 -54.79 7.21 26.66
C ILE A 420 -55.39 8.54 27.12
N GLN A 421 -55.24 9.61 26.34
CA GLN A 421 -55.86 10.91 26.62
C GLN A 421 -57.39 10.83 26.62
N SER A 422 -58.00 10.19 25.61
CA SER A 422 -59.45 10.04 25.52
C SER A 422 -60.02 9.23 26.70
N TYR A 423 -59.33 8.15 27.09
CA TYR A 423 -59.70 7.33 28.25
C TYR A 423 -59.61 8.13 29.54
N ALA A 424 -58.52 8.90 29.72
CA ALA A 424 -58.34 9.75 30.87
C ALA A 424 -59.37 10.89 30.94
N LEU A 425 -59.78 11.44 29.80
CA LEU A 425 -60.88 12.42 29.69
C LEU A 425 -62.23 11.80 30.05
N ILE A 426 -62.55 10.60 29.54
CA ILE A 426 -63.78 9.86 29.87
C ILE A 426 -63.81 9.54 31.38
N GLN A 427 -62.68 9.14 31.96
CA GLN A 427 -62.57 8.87 33.39
C GLN A 427 -62.78 10.15 34.22
N ALA A 428 -62.19 11.28 33.80
CA ALA A 428 -62.42 12.57 34.43
C ALA A 428 -63.88 13.03 34.31
N GLN A 429 -64.53 12.81 33.17
CA GLN A 429 -65.95 13.12 32.98
C GLN A 429 -66.87 12.25 33.84
N LYS A 430 -66.60 10.94 33.95
CA LYS A 430 -67.35 10.05 34.87
C LYS A 430 -67.27 10.53 36.31
N LEU A 431 -66.07 10.90 36.76
CA LEU A 431 -65.86 11.47 38.09
C LEU A 431 -66.56 12.82 38.27
N GLN A 432 -66.62 13.67 37.22
CA GLN A 432 -67.38 14.93 37.24
C GLN A 432 -68.89 14.71 37.34
N VAL A 433 -69.46 13.78 36.57
CA VAL A 433 -70.89 13.43 36.64
C VAL A 433 -71.24 12.89 38.02
N GLU A 434 -70.39 12.04 38.60
CA GLU A 434 -70.58 11.53 39.96
C GLU A 434 -70.47 12.64 41.02
N ALA A 435 -69.65 13.66 40.79
CA ALA A 435 -69.57 14.84 41.65
C ALA A 435 -70.79 15.76 41.56
N ILE A 436 -71.39 15.91 40.37
CA ILE A 436 -72.61 16.71 40.16
C ILE A 436 -73.82 16.00 40.78
N MET A 437 -73.85 14.67 40.79
CA MET A 437 -74.94 13.91 41.42
C MET A 437 -74.94 13.94 42.96
N LYS A 438 -73.82 14.30 43.60
CA LYS A 438 -73.64 14.24 45.08
C LYS A 438 -73.49 15.61 45.76
N ASP A 439 -73.48 16.73 45.02
CA ASP A 439 -73.40 18.12 45.54
C ASP A 439 -72.31 18.35 46.62
N ASP A 440 -71.11 17.80 46.42
CA ASP A 440 -69.97 17.98 47.33
C ASP A 440 -68.86 18.90 46.74
N PRO A 441 -68.60 20.09 47.34
CA PRO A 441 -67.65 21.07 46.79
C PRO A 441 -66.17 20.65 46.85
N MET A 442 -65.83 19.64 47.65
CA MET A 442 -64.46 19.11 47.75
C MET A 442 -64.12 18.15 46.59
N LEU A 443 -65.12 17.46 46.03
CA LEU A 443 -64.97 16.55 44.90
C LEU A 443 -64.74 17.32 43.58
N HIS A 444 -65.33 18.52 43.46
CA HIS A 444 -65.17 19.40 42.31
C HIS A 444 -63.71 19.85 42.09
N ARG A 445 -62.98 20.16 43.18
CA ARG A 445 -61.58 20.62 43.11
C ARG A 445 -60.59 19.49 42.79
N ALA A 446 -60.85 18.27 43.28
CA ALA A 446 -60.05 17.09 42.95
C ALA A 446 -60.22 16.68 41.47
N ASN A 447 -61.44 16.79 40.93
CA ASN A 447 -61.73 16.50 39.53
C ASN A 447 -61.10 17.50 38.55
N ILE A 448 -61.04 18.79 38.90
CA ILE A 448 -60.35 19.80 38.09
C ILE A 448 -58.83 19.57 38.10
N ALA A 449 -58.26 19.15 39.23
CA ALA A 449 -56.83 18.81 39.32
C ALA A 449 -56.46 17.55 38.52
N ALA A 450 -57.33 16.53 38.53
CA ALA A 450 -57.17 15.34 37.69
C ALA A 450 -57.25 15.68 36.20
N LEU A 451 -58.20 16.52 35.80
CA LEU A 451 -58.36 17.00 34.41
C LEU A 451 -57.13 17.79 33.93
N ASN A 452 -56.59 18.67 34.78
CA ASN A 452 -55.40 19.48 34.45
C ASN A 452 -54.12 18.63 34.32
N ASN A 453 -53.97 17.57 35.13
CA ASN A 453 -52.84 16.63 34.98
C ASN A 453 -52.95 15.79 33.69
N VAL A 454 -54.17 15.41 33.29
CA VAL A 454 -54.42 14.68 32.04
C VAL A 454 -54.16 15.56 30.81
N MET A 455 -54.53 16.84 30.88
CA MET A 455 -54.30 17.80 29.79
C MET A 455 -52.80 18.19 29.67
N ALA A 456 -52.06 18.17 30.79
CA ALA A 456 -50.61 18.42 30.81
C ALA A 456 -49.78 17.27 30.21
N LEU A 457 -50.26 16.03 30.27
CA LEU A 457 -49.58 14.87 29.67
C LEU A 457 -49.60 14.89 28.12
N GLY A 458 -50.51 15.66 27.50
CA GLY A 458 -50.67 15.71 26.05
C GLY A 458 -49.78 16.70 25.30
N SER A 459 -48.98 17.53 25.99
CA SER A 459 -48.24 18.63 25.36
C SER A 459 -46.76 18.34 25.07
N GLN A 460 -46.29 17.09 25.19
CA GLN A 460 -44.93 16.71 24.82
C GLN A 460 -44.89 15.67 23.70
N VAL A 461 -45.38 16.05 22.52
CA VAL A 461 -44.79 15.52 21.29
C VAL A 461 -43.80 16.58 20.82
N VAL A 462 -42.57 16.48 21.31
CA VAL A 462 -41.45 17.21 20.70
C VAL A 462 -41.31 16.62 19.29
N GLN A 463 -41.62 17.41 18.26
CA GLN A 463 -41.20 17.10 16.91
C GLN A 463 -39.67 17.08 16.90
N ASN A 464 -39.08 15.91 17.08
CA ASN A 464 -37.66 15.69 16.88
C ASN A 464 -37.38 15.74 15.37
N ASN A 465 -37.21 16.95 14.85
CA ASN A 465 -36.75 17.23 13.50
C ASN A 465 -35.21 17.17 13.37
N ALA A 466 -34.53 16.48 14.29
CA ALA A 466 -33.10 16.23 14.15
C ALA A 466 -32.92 15.08 13.14
N PRO A 467 -32.14 15.27 12.04
CA PRO A 467 -31.73 14.14 11.24
C PRO A 467 -30.93 13.20 12.15
N ILE A 468 -31.47 12.02 12.41
CA ILE A 468 -30.77 10.96 13.14
C ILE A 468 -29.57 10.59 12.30
N GLN A 469 -28.39 11.02 12.75
CA GLN A 469 -27.13 10.68 12.11
C GLN A 469 -26.80 9.25 12.53
N LEU A 470 -27.22 8.29 11.70
CA LEU A 470 -26.79 6.90 11.81
C LEU A 470 -25.27 6.88 11.66
N LEU A 471 -24.57 6.69 12.77
CA LEU A 471 -23.18 6.27 12.72
C LEU A 471 -23.21 4.85 12.13
N VAL A 472 -22.79 4.73 10.87
CA VAL A 472 -22.55 3.45 10.22
C VAL A 472 -21.74 2.60 11.21
N PRO A 473 -22.11 1.34 11.48
CA PRO A 473 -21.31 0.46 12.31
C PRO A 473 -19.88 0.51 11.81
N VAL A 474 -18.99 1.06 12.64
CA VAL A 474 -17.56 0.92 12.43
C VAL A 474 -17.33 -0.58 12.48
N LEU A 475 -17.12 -1.18 11.31
CA LEU A 475 -16.37 -2.42 11.24
C LEU A 475 -15.11 -2.11 12.03
N GLN A 476 -14.95 -2.74 13.19
CA GLN A 476 -13.67 -2.79 13.84
C GLN A 476 -12.73 -3.43 12.82
N ASP A 477 -11.99 -2.57 12.12
CA ASP A 477 -10.76 -2.92 11.46
C ASP A 477 -9.82 -3.35 12.59
N GLU A 478 -9.94 -4.60 12.99
CA GLU A 478 -8.88 -5.29 13.72
C GLU A 478 -7.67 -5.31 12.80
N GLU A 479 -6.72 -4.42 13.12
CA GLU A 479 -5.32 -4.44 12.76
C GLU A 479 -5.04 -4.77 11.28
N GLU A 480 -4.98 -3.70 10.47
CA GLU A 480 -4.15 -3.69 9.27
C GLU A 480 -2.71 -4.07 9.66
N ASP A 481 -2.39 -5.35 9.52
CA ASP A 481 -1.03 -5.77 9.16
C ASP A 481 -0.74 -5.14 7.79
N GLY A 482 -0.15 -3.94 7.84
CA GLY A 482 0.31 -3.18 6.70
C GLY A 482 1.38 -3.96 5.94
N MET A 483 0.93 -4.77 4.98
CA MET A 483 1.75 -5.27 3.90
C MET A 483 1.37 -4.49 2.65
N GLU A 484 2.24 -3.53 2.34
CA GLU A 484 2.31 -2.71 1.13
C GLU A 484 2.08 -3.60 -0.11
N PHE A 485 0.90 -3.48 -0.72
CA PHE A 485 0.64 -4.00 -2.05
C PHE A 485 1.04 -2.91 -3.05
N ASP A 486 1.99 -3.24 -3.93
CA ASP A 486 2.30 -2.43 -5.11
C ASP A 486 1.04 -2.35 -5.99
N ASP A 487 0.37 -1.19 -6.00
CA ASP A 487 -0.81 -0.85 -6.81
C ASP A 487 -0.52 -0.71 -8.33
N ASP A 488 0.37 -1.55 -8.88
CA ASP A 488 0.80 -1.47 -10.28
C ASP A 488 -0.10 -2.26 -11.27
N GLU A 489 -1.16 -2.92 -10.81
CA GLU A 489 -2.01 -3.75 -11.68
C GLU A 489 -3.52 -3.47 -11.57
N ASN A 490 -3.90 -2.19 -11.57
CA ASN A 490 -5.29 -1.84 -11.88
C ASN A 490 -5.45 -1.71 -13.41
N PRO A 491 -6.33 -2.49 -14.07
CA PRO A 491 -6.54 -2.36 -15.51
C PRO A 491 -7.13 -0.98 -15.82
N LEU A 492 -6.39 -0.19 -16.62
CA LEU A 492 -6.80 1.17 -16.99
C LEU A 492 -8.18 1.18 -17.64
N SER A 493 -8.99 2.16 -17.27
CA SER A 493 -10.29 2.36 -17.91
C SER A 493 -10.10 2.75 -19.39
N VAL A 494 -11.09 2.42 -20.23
CA VAL A 494 -11.05 2.70 -21.68
C VAL A 494 -10.82 4.19 -21.98
N ASP A 495 -11.32 5.07 -21.11
CA ASP A 495 -11.15 6.52 -21.25
C ASP A 495 -9.72 6.97 -20.94
N GLU A 496 -9.05 6.33 -19.98
CA GLU A 496 -7.63 6.62 -19.66
C GLU A 496 -6.69 6.09 -20.75
N LEU A 497 -6.99 4.93 -21.34
CA LEU A 497 -6.29 4.41 -22.51
C LEU A 497 -6.42 5.34 -23.71
N ARG A 498 -7.62 5.87 -23.96
CA ARG A 498 -7.87 6.84 -25.03
C ARG A 498 -7.12 8.15 -24.81
N ALA A 499 -7.13 8.69 -23.59
CA ALA A 499 -6.39 9.89 -23.24
C ALA A 499 -4.86 9.71 -23.37
N ARG A 500 -4.35 8.52 -23.04
CA ARG A 500 -2.92 8.18 -23.18
C ARG A 500 -2.51 8.03 -24.65
N ALA A 501 -3.36 7.43 -25.48
CA ALA A 501 -3.14 7.33 -26.91
C ALA A 501 -3.16 8.71 -27.60
N GLU A 502 -4.10 9.59 -27.22
CA GLU A 502 -4.15 10.96 -27.73
C GLU A 502 -2.94 11.80 -27.32
N ARG A 503 -2.46 11.64 -26.08
CA ARG A 503 -1.20 12.28 -25.62
C ARG A 503 0.01 11.76 -26.38
N GLN A 504 0.12 10.47 -26.63
CA GLN A 504 1.20 9.91 -27.46
C GLN A 504 1.14 10.42 -28.90
N LEU A 505 -0.07 10.54 -29.48
CA LEU A 505 -0.25 11.07 -30.83
C LEU A 505 0.12 12.55 -30.92
N GLN A 506 -0.21 13.35 -29.90
CA GLN A 506 0.22 14.76 -29.81
C GLN A 506 1.74 14.88 -29.64
N ASN A 507 2.36 14.05 -28.80
CA ASN A 507 3.81 14.02 -28.63
C ASN A 507 4.53 13.59 -29.91
N TRP A 508 3.98 12.63 -30.64
CA TRP A 508 4.50 12.18 -31.93
C TRP A 508 4.39 13.27 -33.01
N LYS A 509 3.30 14.06 -33.00
CA LYS A 509 3.14 15.22 -33.88
C LYS A 509 4.11 16.36 -33.54
N LEU A 510 4.36 16.61 -32.25
CA LEU A 510 5.33 17.61 -31.78
C LEU A 510 6.78 17.21 -32.12
N ALA A 511 7.10 15.91 -32.08
CA ALA A 511 8.42 15.39 -32.44
C ALA A 511 8.74 15.51 -33.95
N ARG A 512 7.74 15.78 -34.81
CA ARG A 512 7.90 15.94 -36.27
C ARG A 512 7.60 17.37 -36.76
N GLY A 513 7.93 18.39 -35.97
CA GLY A 513 7.97 19.79 -36.45
C GLY A 513 9.16 20.05 -37.39
N PRO A 514 9.03 20.90 -38.43
CA PRO A 514 10.04 21.08 -39.46
C PRO A 514 11.24 21.88 -38.94
N THR A 515 12.45 21.32 -39.11
CA THR A 515 13.72 21.98 -38.77
C THR A 515 13.98 23.18 -39.70
N VAL A 516 13.67 24.39 -39.25
CA VAL A 516 14.11 25.63 -39.89
C VAL A 516 15.48 26.01 -39.32
N LYS A 517 16.48 26.01 -40.21
CA LYS A 517 17.85 26.52 -39.97
C LYS A 517 17.79 28.01 -39.62
N ALA A 518 18.45 28.42 -38.53
CA ALA A 518 18.76 29.82 -38.26
C ALA A 518 20.27 30.00 -38.00
N ASN A 519 20.82 30.98 -38.71
CA ASN A 519 22.24 31.30 -38.88
C ASN A 519 22.91 31.94 -37.65
N LYS A 520 24.24 31.73 -37.60
CA LYS A 520 25.29 32.55 -36.96
C LYS A 520 24.93 34.03 -36.72
N ALA A 521 25.19 34.50 -35.50
CA ALA A 521 25.62 35.88 -35.23
C ALA A 521 26.55 35.94 -34.01
N GLN A 522 27.58 36.77 -34.15
CA GLN A 522 28.78 36.94 -33.32
C GLN A 522 28.50 37.63 -31.99
N GLY A 523 29.39 37.45 -31.01
CA GLY A 523 29.36 38.24 -29.77
C GLY A 523 30.44 37.88 -28.75
N ALA A 524 31.72 38.01 -29.13
CA ALA A 524 32.82 37.97 -28.18
C ALA A 524 32.77 39.21 -27.26
N LYS A 525 32.66 39.01 -25.94
CA LYS A 525 33.06 40.01 -24.94
C LYS A 525 33.92 39.36 -23.87
N ARG A 526 35.21 39.71 -23.94
CA ARG A 526 36.23 39.54 -22.91
C ARG A 526 35.80 40.32 -21.67
N THR A 527 35.69 39.66 -20.53
CA THR A 527 35.64 40.32 -19.22
C THR A 527 37.06 40.35 -18.64
N THR A 528 37.65 41.52 -18.68
CA THR A 528 38.81 41.89 -17.88
C THR A 528 38.36 42.70 -16.67
N LYS A 529 39.00 42.37 -15.54
CA LYS A 529 39.37 43.19 -14.38
C LYS A 529 38.46 43.27 -13.15
N LYS A 530 39.17 42.98 -12.05
CA LYS A 530 39.13 43.55 -10.69
C LYS A 530 38.10 43.01 -9.73
#